data_AF-A0A8J8IXQ3-F1
#
_entry.id   AF-A0A8J8IXQ3-F1
#
_cell.length_a   1.000
_cell.length_b   1.000
_cell.length_c   1.000
_cell.angle_alpha   90.00
_cell.angle_beta   90.00
_cell.angle_gamma   90.00
#
_symmetry.space_group_name_H-M   'P 1'
#
loop_
_entity.id
_entity.type
_entity.pdbx_description
1 polymer ?
#
loop_
_entity_poly.entity_id
_entity_poly.type
_entity_poly.pdbx_seq_one_letter_code
_entity_poly.pdbx_strand_id
1 'polypeptide(L)' 'PEIFPGVIYRVKEPKAVILLFSSGRIVCSGAKSEHSAWEAVKKLLHELEKYGLIER' A
#
# COMPACT_ATOMS: atom_id res chain seq x y z
N PRO A 1 -7.43 -15.49 1.38
CA PRO A 1 -6.10 -15.88 1.90
C PRO A 1 -5.58 -17.23 1.37
N GLU A 2 -6.46 -18.15 0.92
CA GLU A 2 -6.07 -19.51 0.50
C GLU A 2 -5.08 -19.57 -0.67
N ILE A 3 -4.99 -18.52 -1.51
CA ILE A 3 -4.00 -18.43 -2.60
C ILE A 3 -2.92 -17.37 -2.34
N PHE A 4 -3.24 -16.27 -1.64
CA PHE A 4 -2.25 -15.27 -1.26
C PHE A 4 -2.61 -14.64 0.11
N PRO A 5 -1.64 -14.47 1.03
CA PRO A 5 -1.92 -14.04 2.40
C PRO A 5 -2.05 -12.52 2.59
N GLY A 6 -1.99 -11.70 1.52
CA GLY A 6 -2.05 -10.25 1.60
C GLY A 6 -3.11 -9.60 0.71
N VAL A 7 -3.37 -8.32 0.94
CA VAL A 7 -4.19 -7.46 0.08
C VAL A 7 -3.30 -6.81 -0.97
N ILE A 8 -3.74 -6.81 -2.22
CA ILE A 8 -3.04 -6.15 -3.33
C ILE A 8 -3.71 -4.80 -3.60
N TYR A 9 -3.03 -3.72 -3.28
CA TYR A 9 -3.46 -2.35 -3.56
C TYR A 9 -2.68 -1.77 -4.73
N ARG A 10 -3.38 -1.27 -5.76
CA ARG A 10 -2.76 -0.76 -6.99
C ARG A 10 -2.88 0.76 -7.05
N VAL A 11 -1.74 1.45 -7.09
CA VAL A 11 -1.67 2.90 -7.23
C VAL A 11 -1.42 3.25 -8.69
N LYS A 12 -2.30 4.07 -9.27
CA LYS A 12 -2.18 4.51 -10.67
C LYS A 12 -1.09 5.56 -10.85
N GLU A 13 -1.07 6.55 -9.95
CA GLU A 13 -0.14 7.68 -9.97
C GLU A 13 0.31 7.99 -8.53
N PRO A 14 1.60 7.87 -8.20
CA PRO A 14 2.64 7.24 -9.00
C PRO A 14 2.33 5.75 -9.20
N LYS A 15 2.75 5.19 -10.34
CA LYS A 15 2.51 3.76 -10.65
C LYS A 15 3.23 2.87 -9.65
N ALA A 16 2.48 2.14 -8.83
CA ALA A 16 3.01 1.19 -7.86
C ALA A 16 1.99 0.09 -7.53
N VAL A 17 2.49 -1.04 -7.05
CA VAL A 17 1.70 -2.12 -6.45
C VAL A 17 2.17 -2.31 -5.02
N ILE A 18 1.23 -2.27 -4.09
CA ILE A 18 1.46 -2.46 -2.67
C ILE A 18 0.83 -3.78 -2.23
N LEU A 19 1.61 -4.59 -1.53
CA LEU A 19 1.14 -5.79 -0.84
C LEU A 19 1.08 -5.46 0.66
N LEU A 20 -0.11 -5.53 1.23
CA LEU A 20 -0.35 -5.33 2.66
C LEU A 20 -0.66 -6.68 3.32
N PHE A 21 0.11 -7.05 4.32
CA PHE A 21 -0.08 -8.30 5.08
C PHE A 21 -0.77 -8.02 6.41
N SER A 22 -1.45 -9.02 6.97
CA SER A 22 -2.14 -8.92 8.27
C SER A 22 -1.22 -8.52 9.43
N SER A 23 0.08 -8.75 9.31
CA SER A 23 1.09 -8.31 10.29
C SER A 23 1.42 -6.80 10.21
N GLY A 24 0.77 -6.04 9.32
CA GLY A 24 1.10 -4.63 9.05
C GLY A 24 2.34 -4.42 8.18
N ARG A 25 2.99 -5.49 7.70
CA ARG A 25 4.13 -5.34 6.77
C ARG A 25 3.63 -4.90 5.40
N ILE A 26 4.40 -4.03 4.77
CA ILE A 26 4.11 -3.45 3.46
C ILE A 26 5.27 -3.78 2.51
N VAL A 27 4.94 -4.27 1.33
CA VAL A 27 5.89 -4.35 0.19
C VAL A 27 5.38 -3.42 -0.90
N CYS A 28 6.17 -2.41 -1.27
CA CYS A 28 5.88 -1.49 -2.36
C CYS A 28 6.80 -1.80 -3.56
N SER A 29 6.23 -1.99 -4.74
CA SER A 29 6.98 -2.34 -5.96
C SER A 29 6.48 -1.59 -7.18
N GLY A 30 7.32 -1.45 -8.20
CA GLY A 30 6.99 -0.80 -9.48
C GLY A 30 7.15 0.72 -9.51
N ALA A 31 7.46 1.36 -8.37
CA ALA A 31 7.82 2.76 -8.32
C ALA A 31 9.21 3.01 -8.96
N LYS A 32 9.40 4.17 -9.59
CA LYS A 32 10.64 4.56 -10.30
C LYS A 32 11.66 5.29 -9.43
N SER A 33 11.27 5.69 -8.22
CA SER A 33 12.13 6.38 -7.27
C SER A 33 11.63 6.10 -5.85
N GLU A 34 12.51 6.28 -4.86
CA GLU A 34 12.14 6.19 -3.46
C GLU A 34 11.03 7.19 -3.09
N HIS A 35 11.13 8.42 -3.60
CA HIS A 35 10.11 9.45 -3.40
C HIS A 35 8.72 8.98 -3.90
N SER A 36 8.65 8.44 -5.12
CA SER A 36 7.38 7.90 -5.66
C SER A 36 6.87 6.70 -4.86
N ALA A 37 7.75 5.86 -4.32
CA ALA A 37 7.35 4.74 -3.46
C ALA A 37 6.69 5.26 -2.17
N TRP A 38 7.27 6.28 -1.54
CA TRP A 38 6.72 6.92 -0.36
C TRP A 38 5.36 7.58 -0.62
N GLU A 39 5.21 8.29 -1.74
CA GLU A 39 3.92 8.89 -2.13
C GLU A 39 2.84 7.81 -2.35
N ALA A 40 3.18 6.66 -2.95
CA ALA A 40 2.25 5.55 -3.08
C ALA A 40 1.83 4.97 -1.71
N VAL A 41 2.78 4.80 -0.78
CA VAL A 41 2.49 4.32 0.57
C VAL A 41 1.63 5.32 1.34
N LYS A 42 1.91 6.62 1.26
CA LYS A 42 1.06 7.66 1.87
C LYS A 42 -0.38 7.62 1.37
N LYS A 43 -0.59 7.38 0.07
CA LYS A 43 -1.95 7.21 -0.50
C LYS A 43 -2.67 6.02 0.11
N LEU A 44 -1.99 4.88 0.28
CA LEU A 44 -2.56 3.73 0.98
C LEU A 44 -2.95 4.10 2.41
N LEU A 45 -2.01 4.68 3.19
CA LEU A 45 -2.25 5.04 4.59
C LEU A 45 -3.42 6.01 4.73
N HIS A 46 -3.49 7.03 3.86
CA HIS A 46 -4.59 7.99 3.86
C HIS A 46 -5.95 7.34 3.58
N GLU A 47 -6.03 6.40 2.64
CA GLU A 47 -7.28 5.68 2.37
C GLU A 47 -7.65 4.77 3.55
N LEU A 48 -6.69 4.08 4.16
CA LEU A 48 -6.94 3.27 5.36
C LEU A 48 -7.46 4.14 6.53
N GLU A 49 -6.85 5.30 6.77
CA GLU A 49 -7.32 6.28 7.78
C GLU A 49 -8.74 6.76 7.45
N LYS A 50 -8.99 7.16 6.20
CA LYS A 50 -10.29 7.68 5.73
C LYS A 50 -11.42 6.67 5.91
N TYR A 51 -11.14 5.38 5.74
CA TYR A 51 -12.11 4.30 5.94
C TYR A 51 -12.16 3.78 7.39
N GLY A 52 -11.40 4.38 8.32
CA GLY A 52 -11.39 3.98 9.72
C GLY A 52 -10.77 2.61 9.97
N LEU A 53 -9.87 2.17 9.09
CA LEU A 53 -9.19 0.88 9.18
C LEU A 53 -7.92 0.94 10.03
N ILE A 54 -7.36 2.14 10.20
CA ILE A 54 -6.21 2.42 11.08
C ILE A 54 -6.38 3.78 11.77
N GLU A 55 -5.74 3.91 12.94
CA GLU A 55 -5.59 5.16 13.68
C GLU A 55 -4.13 5.63 13.61
N ARG A 56 -3.90 6.94 13.79
CA ARG A 56 -2.55 7.53 13.82
C ARG A 56 -1.88 7.41 15.18
#